data_AF-A0A961GUJ1-F1
#
_entry.id   AF-A0A961GUJ1-F1
#
_cell.length_a   1.000
_cell.length_b   1.000
_cell.length_c   1.000
_cell.angle_alpha   90.00
_cell.angle_beta   90.00
_cell.angle_gamma   90.00
#
_symmetry.space_group_name_H-M   'P 1'
#
loop_
_entity.id
_entity.type
_entity.pdbx_description
1 polymer ?
#
loop_
_entity_poly.entity_id
_entity_poly.type
_entity_poly.pdbx_seq_one_letter_code
_entity_poly.pdbx_strand_id
1 'polypeptide(L)'
;VVFQPPSGPVRRDQAGGHYQWWGWVPGADWRHPEGPGSDLQGKDAHPVVHVAWEDACAYAAWAGKALPTEAEWERAARGGHEGRAFAWGEELAPQGRMLANYWQGEFPWQNLALDGYARTAPVGRFPPNDYGLADMIGNTWEWTADWATTRHDAAGCCGSVATNPVGGSRAGSIDPADPTAIP
;
A
#
# COMPACT_ATOMS: atom_id res chain seq x y z
N VAL A 1 -8.49 1.46 11.71
CA VAL A 1 -7.41 1.67 12.72
C VAL A 1 -6.60 2.88 12.32
N VAL A 2 -5.96 3.58 13.26
CA VAL A 2 -5.14 4.78 13.03
C VAL A 2 -3.74 4.55 13.57
N PHE A 3 -2.73 5.01 12.84
CA PHE A 3 -1.35 4.92 13.28
C PHE A 3 -1.08 5.90 14.43
N GLN A 4 -0.53 5.37 15.52
CA GLN A 4 -0.22 6.07 16.77
C GLN A 4 1.21 5.71 17.17
N PRO A 5 2.23 6.54 16.86
CA PRO A 5 3.61 6.20 17.18
C PRO A 5 3.78 6.09 18.71
N PRO A 6 4.44 5.05 19.22
CA PRO A 6 4.80 4.98 20.63
C PRO A 6 5.86 6.03 20.97
N SER A 7 6.01 6.34 22.25
CA SER A 7 6.99 7.33 22.74
C SER A 7 8.46 6.88 22.64
N GLY A 8 8.71 5.62 22.28
CA GLY A 8 10.05 5.06 22.16
C GLY A 8 10.05 3.67 21.53
N PRO A 9 11.22 3.00 21.49
CA PRO A 9 11.38 1.70 20.87
C PRO A 9 10.43 0.64 21.48
N VAL A 10 9.86 -0.21 20.61
CA VAL A 10 8.99 -1.32 20.98
C VAL A 10 9.42 -2.62 20.30
N ARG A 11 9.05 -3.76 20.89
CA ARG A 11 9.29 -5.09 20.29
C ARG A 11 8.35 -5.31 19.10
N ARG A 12 8.90 -5.66 17.94
CA ARG A 12 8.16 -5.78 16.67
C ARG A 12 7.82 -7.23 16.27
N ASP A 13 8.53 -8.19 16.84
CA ASP A 13 8.54 -9.61 16.48
C ASP A 13 7.46 -10.45 17.20
N GLN A 14 6.60 -9.80 17.98
CA GLN A 14 5.55 -10.47 18.76
C GLN A 14 4.25 -10.55 17.97
N ALA A 15 3.55 -11.68 18.07
CA ALA A 15 2.21 -11.82 17.52
C ALA A 15 1.28 -10.75 18.10
N GLY A 16 0.54 -10.03 17.25
CA GLY A 16 -0.26 -8.87 17.66
C GLY A 16 0.54 -7.63 18.06
N GLY A 17 1.87 -7.64 17.91
CA GLY A 17 2.74 -6.52 18.29
C GLY A 17 2.42 -5.22 17.54
N HIS A 18 1.76 -5.31 16.38
CA HIS A 18 1.32 -4.15 15.60
C HIS A 18 0.28 -3.27 16.31
N TYR A 19 -0.47 -3.80 17.28
CA TYR A 19 -1.38 -3.00 18.12
C TYR A 19 -0.66 -1.99 19.01
N GLN A 20 0.66 -2.09 19.16
CA GLN A 20 1.47 -1.06 19.85
C GLN A 20 1.57 0.26 19.06
N TRP A 21 1.25 0.26 17.76
CA TRP A 21 1.25 1.47 16.93
C TRP A 21 0.04 1.59 15.98
N TRP A 22 -0.84 0.60 15.93
CA TRP A 22 -2.14 0.67 15.26
C TRP A 22 -3.28 0.60 16.28
N GLY A 23 -3.95 1.72 16.51
CA GLY A 23 -5.07 1.84 17.45
C GLY A 23 -6.42 1.81 16.75
N TRP A 24 -7.41 1.17 17.35
CA TRP A 24 -8.81 1.39 16.95
C TRP A 24 -9.27 2.76 17.47
N VAL A 25 -9.71 3.62 16.56
CA VAL A 25 -10.22 4.97 16.88
C VAL A 25 -11.65 5.06 16.34
N PRO A 26 -12.67 4.98 17.21
CA PRO A 26 -14.06 5.16 16.79
C PRO A 26 -14.26 6.49 16.06
N GLY A 27 -14.91 6.44 14.89
CA GLY A 27 -15.15 7.61 14.05
C GLY A 27 -13.92 8.09 13.26
N ALA A 28 -12.84 7.30 13.20
CA ALA A 28 -11.85 7.48 12.15
C ALA A 28 -12.38 6.90 10.83
N ASP A 29 -12.45 7.74 9.80
CA ASP A 29 -12.89 7.40 8.46
C ASP A 29 -12.16 8.27 7.42
N TRP A 30 -12.55 8.18 6.15
CA TRP A 30 -11.90 8.92 5.08
C TRP A 30 -12.01 10.46 5.21
N ARG A 31 -13.03 10.99 5.90
CA ARG A 31 -13.18 12.43 6.19
C ARG A 31 -12.45 12.85 7.46
N HIS A 32 -12.21 11.90 8.35
CA HIS A 32 -11.59 12.09 9.66
C HIS A 32 -10.42 11.11 9.86
N PRO A 33 -9.30 11.25 9.11
CA PRO A 33 -8.29 10.20 8.98
C PRO A 33 -7.51 9.89 10.26
N GLU A 34 -7.44 10.84 11.20
CA GLU A 34 -6.82 10.66 12.51
C GLU A 34 -7.85 10.50 13.64
N GLY A 35 -9.14 10.40 13.32
CA GLY A 35 -10.24 10.32 14.27
C GLY A 35 -11.14 11.57 14.25
N PRO A 36 -12.22 11.61 15.07
CA PRO A 36 -13.32 12.58 14.94
C PRO A 36 -12.95 14.07 15.00
N GLY A 37 -11.79 14.41 15.57
CA GLY A 37 -11.29 15.79 15.64
C GLY A 37 -10.40 16.21 14.46
N SER A 38 -10.09 15.30 13.54
CA SER A 38 -9.33 15.58 12.32
C SER A 38 -10.25 15.95 11.16
N ASP A 39 -9.69 16.57 10.13
CA ASP A 39 -10.40 16.89 8.90
C ASP A 39 -9.46 16.77 7.68
N LEU A 40 -9.96 17.19 6.52
CA LEU A 40 -9.22 17.18 5.26
C LEU A 40 -8.58 18.53 4.93
N GLN A 41 -8.48 19.47 5.88
CA GLN A 41 -7.93 20.78 5.58
C GLN A 41 -6.48 20.66 5.07
N GLY A 42 -6.25 21.17 3.86
CA GLY A 42 -4.96 21.08 3.18
C GLY A 42 -4.61 19.69 2.63
N LYS A 43 -5.58 18.77 2.55
CA LYS A 43 -5.41 17.40 2.04
C LYS A 43 -6.17 17.13 0.75
N ASP A 44 -6.63 18.16 0.05
CA ASP A 44 -7.43 18.03 -1.18
C ASP A 44 -6.72 17.21 -2.27
N ALA A 45 -5.38 17.24 -2.29
CA ALA A 45 -4.56 16.50 -3.24
C ALA A 45 -3.93 15.22 -2.66
N HIS A 46 -4.23 14.85 -1.42
CA HIS A 46 -3.70 13.63 -0.79
C HIS A 46 -4.53 12.40 -1.19
N PRO A 47 -3.93 11.19 -1.18
CA PRO A 47 -4.69 9.97 -1.41
C PRO A 47 -5.74 9.79 -0.30
N VAL A 48 -6.92 9.34 -0.70
CA VAL A 48 -7.97 8.93 0.25
C VAL A 48 -7.51 7.69 1.01
N VAL A 49 -7.79 7.65 2.32
CA VAL A 49 -7.45 6.53 3.21
C VAL A 49 -8.68 6.07 3.97
N HIS A 50 -8.57 4.97 4.73
CA HIS A 50 -9.70 4.30 5.38
C HIS A 50 -10.77 3.85 4.39
N VAL A 51 -10.33 3.36 3.23
CA VAL A 51 -11.19 2.76 2.20
C VAL A 51 -11.04 1.25 2.23
N ALA A 52 -12.16 0.55 2.39
CA ALA A 52 -12.19 -0.90 2.23
C ALA A 52 -12.07 -1.28 0.75
N TRP A 53 -11.80 -2.55 0.47
CA TRP A 53 -11.74 -3.04 -0.90
C TRP A 53 -13.07 -2.80 -1.64
N GLU A 54 -14.20 -3.03 -0.97
CA GLU A 54 -15.53 -2.81 -1.51
C GLU A 54 -15.79 -1.33 -1.85
N ASP A 55 -15.27 -0.40 -1.04
CA ASP A 55 -15.36 1.04 -1.31
C ASP A 55 -14.57 1.40 -2.57
N ALA A 56 -13.37 0.84 -2.72
CA ALA A 56 -12.53 1.05 -3.89
C ALA A 56 -13.18 0.49 -5.17
N CYS A 57 -13.79 -0.71 -5.09
CA CYS A 57 -14.57 -1.29 -6.19
C CYS A 57 -15.79 -0.44 -6.54
N ALA A 58 -16.55 0.02 -5.55
CA ALA A 58 -17.73 0.86 -5.77
C ALA A 58 -17.35 2.19 -6.44
N TYR A 59 -16.28 2.83 -5.98
CA TYR A 59 -15.75 4.04 -6.59
C TYR A 59 -15.26 3.82 -8.03
N ALA A 60 -14.49 2.75 -8.26
CA ALA A 60 -14.01 2.42 -9.60
C ALA A 60 -15.19 2.19 -10.57
N ALA A 61 -16.20 1.43 -10.15
CA ALA A 61 -17.40 1.18 -10.96
C ALA A 61 -18.17 2.48 -11.25
N TRP A 62 -18.36 3.34 -10.25
CA TRP A 62 -18.99 4.65 -10.44
C TRP A 62 -18.22 5.53 -11.44
N ALA A 63 -16.89 5.46 -11.43
CA ALA A 63 -16.01 6.18 -12.35
C ALA A 63 -15.91 5.53 -13.75
N GLY A 64 -16.61 4.42 -14.02
CA GLY A 64 -16.51 3.67 -15.28
C GLY A 64 -15.18 2.94 -15.45
N LYS A 65 -14.57 2.51 -14.34
CA LYS A 65 -13.27 1.83 -14.24
C LYS A 65 -13.39 0.51 -13.48
N ALA A 66 -12.25 -0.16 -13.30
CA ALA A 66 -12.08 -1.33 -12.42
C ALA A 66 -10.76 -1.20 -11.65
N LEU A 67 -10.61 -1.98 -10.58
CA LEU A 67 -9.30 -2.16 -9.94
C LEU A 67 -8.38 -2.96 -10.87
N PRO A 68 -7.06 -2.65 -10.87
CA PRO A 68 -6.10 -3.44 -11.63
C PRO A 68 -5.95 -4.82 -11.01
N THR A 69 -5.55 -5.81 -11.80
CA THR A 69 -5.02 -7.05 -11.21
C THR A 69 -3.66 -6.78 -10.56
N GLU A 70 -3.22 -7.66 -9.66
CA GLU A 70 -1.88 -7.63 -9.08
C GLU A 70 -0.80 -7.63 -10.18
N ALA A 71 -0.98 -8.46 -11.22
CA ALA A 71 -0.06 -8.53 -12.34
C ALA A 71 -0.04 -7.23 -13.18
N GLU A 72 -1.21 -6.62 -13.44
CA GLU A 72 -1.31 -5.32 -14.10
C GLU A 72 -0.64 -4.23 -13.27
N TRP A 73 -0.90 -4.21 -11.96
CA TRP A 73 -0.33 -3.26 -11.02
C TRP A 73 1.19 -3.36 -10.95
N GLU A 74 1.74 -4.58 -10.82
CA GLU A 74 3.19 -4.79 -10.80
C GLU A 74 3.84 -4.37 -12.13
N ARG A 75 3.24 -4.77 -13.26
CA ARG A 75 3.72 -4.38 -14.60
C ARG A 75 3.74 -2.86 -14.75
N ALA A 76 2.70 -2.19 -14.27
CA ALA A 76 2.56 -0.75 -14.26
C ALA A 76 3.62 -0.09 -13.35
N ALA A 77 3.81 -0.61 -12.13
CA ALA A 77 4.78 -0.12 -11.14
C ALA A 77 6.23 -0.22 -11.63
N ARG A 78 6.57 -1.32 -12.33
CA ARG A 78 7.89 -1.56 -12.92
C ARG A 78 8.29 -0.57 -14.02
N GLY A 79 7.33 0.12 -14.64
CA GLY A 79 7.64 1.12 -15.68
C GLY A 79 8.38 0.54 -16.90
N GLY A 80 8.15 -0.74 -17.24
CA GLY A 80 8.82 -1.40 -18.37
C GLY A 80 10.19 -2.00 -18.07
N HIS A 81 10.63 -2.00 -16.81
CA HIS A 81 11.89 -2.61 -16.40
C HIS A 81 11.70 -4.00 -15.79
N GLU A 82 12.56 -4.94 -16.19
CA GLU A 82 12.64 -6.27 -15.58
C GLU A 82 13.85 -6.34 -14.64
N GLY A 83 13.69 -7.07 -13.53
CA GLY A 83 14.79 -7.39 -12.62
C GLY A 83 15.24 -6.28 -11.66
N ARG A 84 14.61 -5.09 -11.71
CA ARG A 84 14.92 -4.01 -10.76
C ARG A 84 14.16 -4.15 -9.44
N ALA A 85 14.82 -3.78 -8.35
CA ALA A 85 14.18 -3.69 -7.03
C ALA A 85 13.12 -2.58 -6.94
N PHE A 86 13.39 -1.42 -7.56
CA PHE A 86 12.49 -0.25 -7.57
C PHE A 86 12.30 0.28 -8.99
N ALA A 87 11.23 1.06 -9.20
CA ALA A 87 10.94 1.67 -10.50
C ALA A 87 12.10 2.53 -11.04
N TRP A 88 12.90 3.11 -10.15
CA TRP A 88 14.05 3.97 -10.48
C TRP A 88 15.42 3.28 -10.40
N GLY A 89 15.51 2.00 -10.03
CA GLY A 89 16.80 1.29 -9.93
C GLY A 89 16.88 0.30 -8.77
N GLU A 90 18.11 -0.02 -8.35
CA GLU A 90 18.38 -1.01 -7.30
C GLU A 90 18.46 -0.42 -5.88
N GLU A 91 18.75 0.87 -5.77
CA GLU A 91 18.91 1.55 -4.49
C GLU A 91 17.61 2.27 -4.11
N LEU A 92 17.15 2.09 -2.86
CA LEU A 92 15.92 2.74 -2.37
C LEU A 92 16.04 4.27 -2.36
N ALA A 93 17.21 4.78 -1.96
CA ALA A 93 17.50 6.20 -1.84
C ALA A 93 18.81 6.57 -2.55
N PRO A 94 18.84 6.54 -3.90
CA PRO A 94 20.06 6.79 -4.66
C PRO A 94 20.60 8.18 -4.34
N GLN A 95 21.87 8.24 -3.94
CA GLN A 95 22.54 9.48 -3.51
C GLN A 95 21.85 10.16 -2.32
N GLY A 96 21.14 9.40 -1.48
CA GLY A 96 20.38 9.91 -0.34
C GLY A 96 19.07 10.62 -0.71
N ARG A 97 18.63 10.54 -1.97
CA ARG A 97 17.37 11.16 -2.42
C ARG A 97 16.19 10.23 -2.15
N MET A 98 15.18 10.73 -1.45
CA MET A 98 13.91 10.01 -1.28
C MET A 98 13.09 10.14 -2.57
N LEU A 99 12.82 9.02 -3.23
CA LEU A 99 12.04 8.96 -4.48
C LEU A 99 10.63 8.38 -4.28
N ALA A 100 10.25 8.17 -3.03
CA ALA A 100 8.95 7.73 -2.57
C ALA A 100 8.71 8.25 -1.16
N ASN A 101 7.45 8.26 -0.72
CA ASN A 101 7.09 8.52 0.67
C ASN A 101 7.14 7.22 1.48
N TYR A 102 8.08 7.12 2.42
CA TYR A 102 8.23 5.94 3.28
C TYR A 102 8.83 6.31 4.64
N TRP A 103 9.04 5.34 5.53
CA TRP A 103 9.58 5.64 6.86
C TRP A 103 11.11 5.79 6.84
N GLN A 104 11.63 6.92 7.33
CA GLN A 104 13.07 7.07 7.62
C GLN A 104 13.30 7.25 9.12
N GLY A 105 14.24 6.50 9.69
CA GLY A 105 14.48 6.44 11.14
C GLY A 105 14.01 5.12 11.76
N GLU A 106 13.86 5.09 13.08
CA GLU A 106 13.49 3.89 13.80
C GLU A 106 11.97 3.71 13.89
N PHE A 107 11.44 2.84 13.03
CA PHE A 107 10.04 2.44 13.10
C PHE A 107 9.75 1.64 14.38
N PRO A 108 8.62 1.87 15.09
CA PRO A 108 7.50 2.77 14.76
C PRO A 108 7.52 4.13 15.49
N TRP A 109 8.60 4.50 16.18
CA TRP A 109 8.59 5.60 17.15
C TRP A 109 9.26 6.88 16.65
N GLN A 110 10.21 6.77 15.73
CA GLN A 110 10.96 7.90 15.17
C GLN A 110 10.83 7.94 13.65
N ASN A 111 9.97 8.83 13.14
CA ASN A 111 9.94 9.20 11.74
C ASN A 111 10.68 10.53 11.54
N LEU A 112 11.79 10.50 10.83
CA LEU A 112 12.62 11.66 10.50
C LEU A 112 12.03 12.50 9.34
N ALA A 113 11.05 11.96 8.60
CA ALA A 113 10.39 12.61 7.48
C ALA A 113 11.38 13.24 6.50
N LEU A 114 12.44 12.50 6.14
CA LEU A 114 13.48 12.97 5.22
C LEU A 114 12.96 13.15 3.80
N ASP A 115 11.83 12.51 3.46
CA ASP A 115 11.08 12.69 2.23
C ASP A 115 10.14 13.92 2.26
N GLY A 116 10.01 14.57 3.41
CA GLY A 116 9.15 15.74 3.65
C GLY A 116 7.77 15.42 4.21
N TYR A 117 7.43 14.14 4.45
CA TYR A 117 6.08 13.72 4.86
C TYR A 117 6.10 12.71 6.00
N ALA A 118 5.48 13.06 7.13
CA ALA A 118 5.31 12.13 8.25
C ALA A 118 4.12 11.16 8.08
N ARG A 119 3.19 11.49 7.16
CA ARG A 119 1.97 10.75 6.82
C ARG A 119 1.89 10.65 5.30
N THR A 120 0.70 10.78 4.71
CA THR A 120 0.54 10.83 3.26
C THR A 120 1.14 12.12 2.67
N ALA A 121 1.58 12.02 1.42
CA ALA A 121 1.98 13.12 0.56
C ALA A 121 0.89 13.35 -0.51
N PRO A 122 0.83 14.54 -1.13
CA PRO A 122 0.00 14.77 -2.30
C PRO A 122 0.27 13.73 -3.39
N VAL A 123 -0.77 13.28 -4.09
CA VAL A 123 -0.64 12.35 -5.22
C VAL A 123 0.19 13.01 -6.33
N GLY A 124 1.13 12.27 -6.91
CA GLY A 124 2.06 12.75 -7.91
C GLY A 124 3.22 13.58 -7.33
N ARG A 125 3.48 13.49 -6.01
CA ARG A 125 4.54 14.28 -5.39
C ARG A 125 5.93 13.81 -5.81
N PHE A 126 6.14 12.50 -5.92
CA PHE A 126 7.43 11.93 -6.28
C PHE A 126 7.52 11.70 -7.79
N PRO A 127 8.74 11.55 -8.35
CA PRO A 127 8.91 11.36 -9.79
C PRO A 127 8.11 10.16 -10.32
N PRO A 128 7.44 10.29 -11.47
CA PRO A 128 6.79 9.15 -12.09
C PRO A 128 7.82 8.16 -12.62
N ASN A 129 7.41 6.89 -12.76
CA ASN A 129 8.17 5.89 -13.50
C ASN A 129 8.09 6.13 -15.03
N ASP A 130 8.74 5.28 -15.81
CA ASP A 130 8.82 5.45 -17.28
C ASP A 130 7.48 5.24 -18.02
N TYR A 131 6.44 4.78 -17.35
CA TYR A 131 5.06 4.77 -17.87
C TYR A 131 4.25 6.02 -17.46
N GLY A 132 4.86 6.97 -16.75
CA GLY A 132 4.19 8.18 -16.29
C GLY A 132 3.37 8.00 -15.02
N LEU A 133 3.51 6.87 -14.32
CA LEU A 133 2.79 6.58 -13.07
C LEU A 133 3.63 7.00 -11.87
N ALA A 134 3.03 7.79 -10.98
CA ALA A 134 3.68 8.25 -9.75
C ALA A 134 3.16 7.49 -8.53
N ASP A 135 3.94 7.54 -7.45
CA ASP A 135 3.59 6.99 -6.13
C ASP A 135 3.24 5.49 -6.07
N MET A 136 3.55 4.73 -7.12
CA MET A 136 3.42 3.26 -7.17
C MET A 136 4.25 2.54 -6.08
N ILE A 137 5.19 3.25 -5.44
CA ILE A 137 5.98 2.77 -4.31
C ILE A 137 5.83 3.79 -3.19
N GLY A 138 5.35 3.36 -2.03
CA GLY A 138 5.16 4.21 -0.85
C GLY A 138 3.83 4.98 -0.85
N ASN A 139 3.76 6.02 -0.03
CA ASN A 139 2.58 6.86 0.22
C ASN A 139 1.39 6.12 0.88
N THR A 140 0.71 5.26 0.13
CA THR A 140 -0.42 4.43 0.59
C THR A 140 -0.35 3.05 -0.04
N TRP A 141 -0.91 2.05 0.65
CA TRP A 141 -1.22 0.78 -0.01
C TRP A 141 -2.34 0.98 -1.04
N GLU A 142 -2.28 0.22 -2.14
CA GLU A 142 -3.23 0.30 -3.25
C GLU A 142 -3.92 -1.05 -3.43
N TRP A 143 -5.26 -1.05 -3.46
CA TRP A 143 -6.05 -2.27 -3.64
C TRP A 143 -5.96 -2.81 -5.06
N THR A 144 -5.79 -4.13 -5.19
CA THR A 144 -5.88 -4.87 -6.45
C THR A 144 -7.15 -5.74 -6.46
N ALA A 145 -7.53 -6.24 -7.63
CA ALA A 145 -8.72 -7.07 -7.80
C ALA A 145 -8.55 -8.51 -7.23
N ASP A 146 -7.33 -8.90 -6.91
CA ASP A 146 -6.95 -10.28 -6.67
C ASP A 146 -7.08 -10.69 -5.21
N TRP A 147 -7.44 -11.96 -4.99
CA TRP A 147 -7.33 -12.58 -3.68
C TRP A 147 -5.87 -12.96 -3.41
N ALA A 148 -5.40 -12.63 -2.20
CA ALA A 148 -4.04 -12.95 -1.78
C ALA A 148 -3.76 -14.46 -1.83
N THR A 149 -2.56 -14.82 -2.28
CA THR A 149 -2.05 -16.20 -2.27
C THR A 149 -0.55 -16.18 -2.04
N THR A 150 -0.01 -17.24 -1.43
CA THR A 150 1.46 -17.44 -1.30
C THR A 150 2.02 -18.31 -2.42
N ARG A 151 1.14 -18.89 -3.25
CA ARG A 151 1.48 -19.74 -4.39
C ARG A 151 0.95 -19.09 -5.65
N HIS A 152 1.88 -18.72 -6.53
CA HIS A 152 1.57 -18.26 -7.87
C HIS A 152 2.05 -19.33 -8.84
N ASP A 153 1.12 -20.03 -9.47
CA ASP A 153 1.45 -21.00 -10.51
C ASP A 153 1.83 -20.23 -11.78
N ALA A 154 3.13 -20.07 -12.03
CA ALA A 154 3.64 -19.37 -13.21
C ALA A 154 3.40 -20.15 -14.53
N ALA A 155 2.93 -21.39 -14.43
CA ALA A 155 2.70 -22.29 -15.56
C ALA A 155 1.28 -22.12 -16.13
N GLY A 156 1.19 -21.49 -17.30
CA GLY A 156 0.04 -21.61 -18.19
C GLY A 156 -0.10 -23.02 -18.78
N CYS A 157 -1.17 -23.26 -19.54
CA CYS A 157 -1.34 -24.52 -20.24
C CYS A 157 -0.07 -24.86 -21.06
N CYS A 158 0.33 -26.13 -21.05
CA CYS A 158 1.48 -26.69 -21.78
C CYS A 158 2.88 -26.08 -21.48
N GLY A 159 3.08 -25.50 -20.29
CA GLY A 159 4.40 -24.99 -19.87
C GLY A 159 4.73 -23.59 -20.39
N SER A 160 3.72 -22.88 -20.89
CA SER A 160 3.81 -21.45 -21.21
C SER A 160 3.81 -20.61 -19.94
N VAL A 161 4.30 -19.38 -20.01
CA VAL A 161 4.12 -18.39 -18.93
C VAL A 161 2.67 -17.92 -18.94
N ALA A 162 2.02 -17.86 -17.78
CA ALA A 162 0.65 -17.35 -17.67
C ALA A 162 0.55 -15.91 -18.21
N THR A 163 -0.43 -15.66 -19.08
CA THR A 163 -0.74 -14.31 -19.58
C THR A 163 -1.80 -13.69 -18.68
N ASN A 164 -1.52 -12.51 -18.11
CA ASN A 164 -2.35 -11.84 -17.12
C ASN A 164 -2.84 -12.78 -16.01
N PRO A 165 -1.92 -13.39 -15.23
CA PRO A 165 -2.30 -14.24 -14.13
C PRO A 165 -3.16 -13.47 -13.14
N VAL A 166 -4.17 -14.16 -12.62
CA VAL A 166 -4.98 -13.68 -11.50
C VAL A 166 -4.56 -14.43 -10.23
N GLY A 167 -4.79 -13.80 -9.09
CA GLY A 167 -4.45 -14.33 -7.78
C GLY A 167 -5.29 -15.54 -7.38
N GLY A 168 -5.31 -15.79 -6.06
CA GLY A 168 -5.91 -16.98 -5.48
C GLY A 168 -7.44 -16.99 -5.49
N SER A 169 -7.99 -17.77 -4.57
CA SER A 169 -9.42 -17.75 -4.29
C SER A 169 -9.68 -17.12 -2.93
N ARG A 170 -10.87 -16.57 -2.73
CA ARG A 170 -11.32 -16.04 -1.43
C ARG A 170 -11.13 -17.03 -0.27
N ALA A 171 -11.35 -18.32 -0.51
CA ALA A 171 -11.16 -19.33 0.54
C ALA A 171 -9.68 -19.57 0.86
N GLY A 172 -8.79 -19.36 -0.12
CA GLY A 172 -7.35 -19.52 0.03
C GLY A 172 -6.62 -18.28 0.55
N SER A 173 -7.25 -17.11 0.54
CA SER A 173 -6.66 -15.86 1.04
C SER A 173 -6.79 -15.69 2.55
N ILE A 174 -7.68 -16.44 3.19
CA ILE A 174 -7.87 -16.42 4.65
C ILE A 174 -6.61 -16.95 5.34
N ASP A 175 -5.98 -16.11 6.16
CA ASP A 175 -4.86 -16.53 7.01
C ASP A 175 -5.36 -17.53 8.07
N PRO A 176 -4.86 -18.77 8.11
CA PRO A 176 -5.25 -19.75 9.13
C PRO A 176 -4.93 -19.31 10.56
N ALA A 177 -4.00 -18.37 10.74
CA ALA A 177 -3.65 -17.79 12.04
C ALA A 177 -4.51 -16.58 12.43
N ASP A 178 -5.33 -16.06 11.53
CA ASP A 178 -6.23 -14.93 11.81
C ASP A 178 -7.56 -15.43 12.41
N PRO A 179 -7.83 -15.15 13.70
CA PRO A 179 -9.08 -15.57 14.35
C PRO A 179 -10.32 -14.86 13.78
N THR A 180 -10.16 -13.76 13.06
CA THR A 180 -11.26 -13.02 12.43
C THR A 180 -11.66 -13.59 11.07
N ALA A 181 -10.79 -14.44 10.48
CA ALA A 181 -10.97 -15.07 9.18
C ALA A 181 -11.38 -14.08 8.08
N ILE A 182 -10.84 -12.86 8.14
CA ILE A 182 -11.07 -11.85 7.11
C ILE A 182 -10.24 -12.26 5.88
N PRO A 183 -10.87 -12.41 4.70
CA PRO A 183 -10.21 -12.88 3.49
C PRO A 183 -9.38 -11.80 2.81
#